data_AF-A0A815DPM2-F1
#
_entry.id   AF-A0A815DPM2-F1
#
_cell.length_a   1.000
_cell.length_b   1.000
_cell.length_c   1.000
_cell.angle_alpha   90.00
_cell.angle_beta   90.00
_cell.angle_gamma   90.00
#
_symmetry.space_group_name_H-M   'P 1'
#
loop_
_entity.id
_entity.type
_entity.pdbx_description
1 polymer ?
#
loop_
_entity_poly.entity_id
_entity_poly.type
_entity_poly.pdbx_seq_one_letter_code
_entity_poly.pdbx_strand_id
1 'polypeptide(L)' 'MVRIPNDPIAKLMYYLDIVCTLVEYKDHSLDRLRNYSNYKNLSDNEVRVLYITCAALDPDELIGKVIFEDEDGDL' A
#
# COMPACT_ATOMS: atom_id res chain seq x y z
N MET A 1 10.29 -15.47 6.95
CA MET A 1 8.88 -15.20 7.27
C MET A 1 8.78 -13.78 7.81
N VAL A 2 8.07 -12.90 7.12
CA VAL A 2 7.83 -11.52 7.60
C VAL A 2 6.84 -11.60 8.76
N ARG A 3 7.17 -10.98 9.90
CA ARG A 3 6.27 -10.89 11.06
C ARG A 3 5.76 -9.46 11.17
N ILE A 4 4.52 -9.26 10.75
CA ILE A 4 3.85 -7.97 10.83
C ILE A 4 3.20 -7.88 12.23
N PRO A 5 3.37 -6.76 12.96
CA PRO A 5 2.64 -6.53 14.20
C PRO A 5 1.13 -6.72 14.03
N ASN A 6 0.45 -7.22 15.08
CA ASN A 6 -1.02 -7.33 15.06
C ASN A 6 -1.66 -5.96 15.36
N ASP A 7 -1.37 -4.99 14.49
CA ASP A 7 -1.84 -3.62 14.54
C ASP A 7 -2.40 -3.24 13.16
N PRO A 8 -3.59 -2.62 13.07
CA PRO A 8 -4.20 -2.26 11.79
C PRO A 8 -3.33 -1.34 10.93
N ILE A 9 -2.65 -0.37 11.54
CA ILE A 9 -1.79 0.59 10.83
C ILE A 9 -0.56 -0.14 10.30
N ALA A 10 0.07 -1.00 11.10
CA ALA A 10 1.21 -1.80 10.62
C ALA A 10 0.83 -2.68 9.41
N LYS A 11 -0.36 -3.28 9.42
CA LYS A 11 -0.86 -4.07 8.29
C LYS A 11 -1.11 -3.22 7.04
N LEU A 12 -1.68 -2.02 7.20
CA LEU A 12 -1.90 -1.10 6.08
C LEU A 12 -0.59 -0.59 5.49
N MET A 13 0.40 -0.25 6.31
CA MET A 13 1.74 0.14 5.83
C MET A 13 2.41 -0.99 5.04
N TYR A 14 2.26 -2.22 5.51
CA TYR A 14 2.79 -3.39 4.81
C TYR A 14 2.06 -3.64 3.49
N TYR A 15 0.73 -3.50 3.46
CA TYR A 15 -0.06 -3.55 2.24
C TYR A 15 0.42 -2.51 1.22
N LEU A 16 0.60 -1.26 1.64
CA LEU A 16 1.10 -0.19 0.79
C LEU A 16 2.48 -0.52 0.21
N ASP A 17 3.39 -1.05 1.02
CA ASP A 17 4.73 -1.46 0.56
C ASP A 17 4.68 -2.56 -0.51
N ILE A 18 3.79 -3.55 -0.34
CA ILE A 18 3.56 -4.59 -1.35
C ILE A 18 3.04 -3.96 -2.63
N VAL A 19 1.93 -3.21 -2.57
CA VAL A 19 1.29 -2.69 -3.77
C VAL A 19 2.24 -1.77 -4.54
N CYS A 20 2.89 -0.82 -3.87
CA CYS A 20 3.88 0.04 -4.51
C CYS A 20 5.04 -0.76 -5.14
N THR A 21 5.44 -1.89 -4.54
CA THR A 21 6.45 -2.77 -5.13
C THR A 21 5.94 -3.47 -6.38
N LEU A 22 4.72 -4.02 -6.34
CA LEU A 22 4.10 -4.76 -7.44
C LEU A 22 3.86 -3.88 -8.66
N VAL A 23 3.41 -2.63 -8.45
CA VAL A 23 3.17 -1.67 -9.53
C VAL A 23 4.39 -0.82 -9.89
N GLU A 24 5.56 -1.17 -9.34
CA GLU A 24 6.83 -0.43 -9.50
C GLU A 24 6.73 1.08 -9.22
N TYR A 25 5.85 1.47 -8.29
CA TYR A 25 5.64 2.86 -7.90
C TYR A 25 6.79 3.34 -6.98
N LYS A 26 7.65 4.20 -7.52
CA LYS A 26 8.89 4.69 -6.88
C LYS A 26 8.78 6.16 -6.47
N ASP A 27 7.82 6.49 -5.61
CA ASP A 27 7.77 7.81 -4.95
C ASP A 27 8.35 7.73 -3.54
N HIS A 28 9.47 8.41 -3.34
CA HIS A 28 10.16 8.51 -2.05
C HIS A 28 9.35 9.24 -0.97
N SER A 29 8.33 10.01 -1.35
CA SER A 29 7.42 10.65 -0.39
C SER A 29 6.67 9.62 0.47
N LEU A 30 6.51 8.38 -0.02
CA LEU A 30 5.82 7.29 0.66
C LEU A 30 6.74 6.38 1.48
N ASP A 31 8.07 6.57 1.43
CA ASP A 31 9.04 5.65 2.06
C ASP A 31 8.74 5.45 3.57
N ARG A 32 8.32 6.52 4.25
CA ARG A 32 7.95 6.45 5.66
C ARG A 32 6.65 5.67 5.89
N LEU A 33 5.69 5.78 4.99
CA LEU A 33 4.41 5.07 5.05
C LEU A 33 4.55 3.58 4.70
N ARG A 34 5.61 3.21 3.99
CA ARG A 34 5.94 1.81 3.63
C ARG A 34 6.71 1.07 4.73
N ASN A 35 7.32 1.78 5.67
CA ASN A 35 8.07 1.18 6.78
C ASN A 35 7.17 0.73 7.93
N TYR A 36 6.50 -0.41 7.79
CA TYR A 36 5.58 -0.96 8.80
C TYR A 36 6.22 -1.18 10.19
N SER A 37 7.54 -1.28 10.29
CA SER A 37 8.22 -1.40 11.61
C SER A 37 8.10 -0.11 12.43
N ASN A 38 7.81 1.02 11.79
CA ASN A 38 7.68 2.33 12.39
C ASN A 38 6.22 2.76 12.65
N TYR A 39 5.24 1.86 12.56
CA TYR A 39 3.81 2.17 12.64
C TYR A 39 3.38 2.98 13.86
N LYS A 40 4.05 2.79 15.01
CA LYS A 40 3.75 3.51 16.27
C LYS A 40 4.14 4.99 16.24
N ASN A 41 4.93 5.42 15.26
CA ASN A 41 5.48 6.77 15.18
C ASN A 41 4.87 7.61 14.06
N LEU A 42 3.76 7.15 13.46
CA LEU A 42 3.00 7.96 12.53
C LEU A 42 2.18 9.01 13.29
N SER A 43 2.22 10.24 12.82
CA SER A 43 1.29 11.29 13.22
C SER A 43 -0.11 11.02 12.67
N ASP A 44 -1.14 11.61 13.28
CA ASP A 44 -2.52 11.50 12.81
C ASP A 44 -2.68 11.92 11.33
N ASN A 45 -1.90 12.90 10.88
CA ASN A 45 -1.91 13.33 9.48
C ASN A 45 -1.34 12.25 8.57
N GLU A 46 -0.21 11.63 8.95
CA GLU A 46 0.38 10.53 8.18
C GLU A 46 -0.52 9.30 8.16
N VAL A 47 -1.23 9.02 9.25
CA VAL A 47 -2.25 7.96 9.28
C VAL A 47 -3.37 8.25 8.27
N ARG A 48 -3.86 9.50 8.19
CA ARG A 48 -4.87 9.88 7.18
C ARG A 48 -4.35 9.74 5.75
N VAL A 49 -3.11 10.20 5.50
CA VAL A 49 -2.49 10.04 4.18
C VAL A 49 -2.37 8.56 3.83
N LEU A 50 -1.93 7.71 4.77
CA LEU A 50 -1.86 6.26 4.57
C LEU A 50 -3.22 5.68 4.13
N TYR A 51 -4.31 6.02 4.80
CA TYR A 51 -5.65 5.55 4.41
C TYR A 51 -6.03 6.00 2.99
N ILE A 52 -5.82 7.27 2.66
CA ILE A 52 -6.15 7.82 1.35
C ILE A 52 -5.31 7.16 0.26
N THR A 53 -4.01 7.00 0.49
CA THR A 53 -3.09 6.37 -0.46
C THR A 53 -3.45 4.89 -0.68
N CYS A 54 -3.72 4.14 0.39
CA CYS A 54 -4.15 2.74 0.26
C CYS A 54 -5.47 2.62 -0.51
N ALA A 55 -6.43 3.51 -0.27
CA ALA A 55 -7.70 3.50 -1.02
C ALA A 55 -7.51 3.85 -2.50
N ALA A 56 -6.60 4.78 -2.82
CA ALA A 56 -6.29 5.14 -4.21
C ALA A 56 -5.52 4.04 -4.97
N LEU A 57 -4.87 3.13 -4.23
CA LEU A 57 -4.12 1.99 -4.75
C LEU A 57 -4.85 0.66 -4.52
N ASP A 58 -6.15 0.72 -4.20
CA ASP A 58 -6.98 -0.46 -4.07
C ASP A 58 -6.98 -1.23 -5.41
N PRO A 59 -6.96 -2.58 -5.41
CA PRO A 59 -6.91 -3.35 -6.65
C PRO A 59 -8.02 -2.98 -7.64
N ASP A 60 -9.24 -2.73 -7.15
CA ASP A 60 -10.38 -2.39 -8.01
C ASP A 60 -10.16 -1.04 -8.71
N GLU A 61 -9.48 -0.10 -8.04
CA GLU A 61 -9.11 1.20 -8.61
C GLU A 61 -7.95 1.10 -9.63
N LEU A 62 -7.17 0.02 -9.57
CA LEU A 62 -6.01 -0.21 -10.44
C LEU A 62 -6.34 -1.05 -11.68
N ILE A 63 -7.46 -1.80 -11.69
CA ILE A 63 -7.94 -2.54 -12.86
C ILE A 63 -8.13 -1.58 -14.05
N GLY A 64 -7.61 -1.98 -15.21
CA GLY A 64 -7.65 -1.20 -16.45
C GLY A 64 -6.75 0.04 -16.48
N LYS A 65 -6.09 0.40 -15.36
CA LYS A 65 -5.11 1.50 -15.29
C LYS A 65 -3.68 0.99 -15.24
N VAL A 66 -3.43 0.00 -14.37
CA VAL A 66 -2.10 -0.57 -14.11
C VAL A 66 -2.16 -2.10 -14.07
N ILE A 67 -3.27 -2.66 -13.58
CA ILE A 67 -3.57 -4.08 -13.67
C ILE A 67 -4.35 -4.27 -14.96
N PHE A 68 -3.69 -4.83 -15.97
CA PHE A 68 -4.33 -5.16 -17.23
C PHE A 68 -4.93 -6.57 -17.12
N GLU A 69 -6.23 -6.69 -17.32
CA GLU A 69 -6.86 -7.99 -17.53
C GLU A 69 -6.30 -8.56 -18.86
N ASP A 70 -5.94 -9.85 -18.85
CA ASP A 70 -5.74 -10.60 -20.10
C ASP A 70 -7.02 -10.49 -20.96
N GLU A 71 -6.92 -10.54 -22.28
CA GLU A 71 -8.08 -10.51 -23.19
C GLU A 71 -9.13 -11.59 -22.87
N ASP A 72 -8.76 -12.61 -22.09
CA ASP A 72 -9.63 -13.70 -21.61
C ASP A 72 -10.23 -13.51 -20.19
N GLY A 73 -9.88 -12.45 -19.46
CA GLY A 73 -10.54 -12.06 -18.20
C GLY A 73 -10.17 -12.86 -16.94
N ASP A 74 -9.08 -13.63 -16.95
CA ASP A 74 -8.57 -14.32 -15.77
C ASP A 74 -7.40 -13.54 -15.12
N LEU A 75 -7.45 -13.39 -13.79
CA LEU A 75 -6.42 -12.76 -12.94
C LEU A 75 -5.24 -13.71 -12.63
#